data_AF-A0A1I2AD96-F1
#
_entry.id   AF-A0A1I2AD96-F1
#
_cell.length_a   1.000
_cell.length_b   1.000
_cell.length_c   1.000
_cell.angle_alpha   90.00
_cell.angle_beta   90.00
_cell.angle_gamma   90.00
#
_symmetry.space_group_name_H-M   'P 1'
#
loop_
_entity.id
_entity.type
_entity.pdbx_description
1 polymer ?
#
loop_
_entity_poly.entity_id
_entity_poly.type
_entity_poly.pdbx_seq_one_letter_code
_entity_poly.pdbx_strand_id
1 'polypeptide(L)'
;MTVLCETRRSESTDALREKTHGIATSHQPGEMRRSGTTPLDRLAQSTGKNSRLVLLMTHRNFEENVFPAGKGEPLLPRISSRARKGLYSAALSALTVLGMAVAAPVGHAENPATGAVPIPEARGEQAVDSTITVEGTMDGELTRYYGKGDLGGGGQAEDQPPVFELEDGATLRNVIIGAPASDGIHCLGSCTLRNVWWEDVGEDAATLAAGSPSDLMVIDGGGARAAEDKVFQHNGPGTMLINDFRVEDFGTLYLSCGNCTAQYERHAIINDVTATAPGGKLTGVNVNYGDSVALSDITVVGDSEMDICVSYEGNETGAEPERIGSGPSKNCRYAPWDIDFE
;
A
#
# COMPACT_ATOMS: atom_id res chain seq x y z
N MET A 1 0.30 -20.44 -24.32
CA MET A 1 -0.22 -19.80 -25.56
C MET A 1 0.57 -18.51 -25.68
N THR A 2 1.36 -18.32 -26.74
CA THR A 2 2.38 -17.25 -26.76
C THR A 2 1.76 -15.91 -27.17
N VAL A 3 1.76 -14.93 -26.27
CA VAL A 3 1.35 -13.55 -26.56
C VAL A 3 2.61 -12.74 -26.86
N LEU A 4 2.62 -12.05 -28.00
CA LEU A 4 3.69 -11.16 -28.41
C LEU A 4 3.33 -9.73 -27.98
N CYS A 5 4.18 -9.10 -27.18
CA CYS A 5 4.11 -7.68 -26.90
C CYS A 5 4.64 -6.91 -28.13
N GLU A 6 3.76 -6.20 -28.84
CA GLU A 6 4.11 -5.43 -30.05
C GLU A 6 3.66 -3.96 -29.89
N THR A 7 4.54 -3.14 -29.32
CA THR A 7 4.34 -1.70 -29.14
C THR A 7 4.37 -0.97 -30.47
N ARG A 8 3.24 -0.39 -30.90
CA ARG A 8 3.18 0.41 -32.13
C ARG A 8 3.86 1.77 -31.93
N ARG A 9 4.90 2.05 -32.71
CA ARG A 9 5.33 3.42 -33.00
C ARG A 9 4.27 4.15 -33.85
N SER A 10 4.00 5.40 -33.50
CA SER A 10 3.26 6.32 -34.37
C SER A 10 4.19 6.85 -35.48
N GLU A 11 4.08 6.30 -36.69
CA GLU A 11 4.66 6.93 -37.88
C GLU A 11 3.68 7.98 -38.44
N SER A 12 3.96 9.25 -38.15
CA SER A 12 3.29 10.37 -38.82
C SER A 12 3.72 10.42 -40.28
N THR A 13 2.76 10.23 -41.19
CA THR A 13 2.99 10.36 -42.63
C THR A 13 3.30 11.80 -43.03
N ASP A 14 4.41 12.03 -43.73
CA ASP A 14 4.55 13.24 -44.55
C ASP A 14 5.44 12.99 -45.78
N ALA A 15 4.92 13.27 -46.98
CA ALA A 15 5.58 12.91 -48.24
C ALA A 15 5.18 13.81 -49.42
N LEU A 16 5.81 14.98 -49.57
CA LEU A 16 5.75 15.79 -50.81
C LEU A 16 7.10 16.43 -51.21
N ARG A 17 7.92 15.59 -51.85
CA ARG A 17 8.71 15.78 -53.09
C ARG A 17 9.12 17.21 -53.60
N GLU A 18 10.41 17.31 -53.94
CA GLU A 18 11.08 18.20 -54.93
C GLU A 18 11.18 19.73 -54.70
N LYS A 19 12.42 20.23 -54.49
CA LYS A 19 13.21 20.86 -55.58
C LYS A 19 14.69 21.10 -55.30
N THR A 20 15.46 21.04 -56.37
CA THR A 20 16.91 21.22 -56.53
C THR A 20 17.42 22.63 -56.21
N HIS A 21 18.61 22.73 -55.60
CA HIS A 21 19.87 23.20 -56.24
C HIS A 21 21.00 23.30 -55.20
N GLY A 22 22.21 22.88 -55.56
CA GLY A 22 23.41 23.13 -54.76
C GLY A 22 24.23 24.30 -55.31
N ILE A 23 25.03 24.93 -54.46
CA ILE A 23 26.24 25.71 -54.79
C ILE A 23 27.17 25.58 -53.59
N ALA A 24 28.45 25.35 -53.86
CA ALA A 24 29.51 25.35 -52.84
C ALA A 24 30.38 26.59 -52.98
N THR A 25 30.82 27.18 -51.87
CA THR A 25 32.04 28.00 -51.80
C THR A 25 32.72 27.85 -50.44
N SER A 26 34.04 27.70 -50.48
CA SER A 26 34.92 27.76 -49.31
C SER A 26 35.17 29.21 -48.89
N HIS A 27 35.52 29.44 -47.62
CA HIS A 27 36.64 30.34 -47.25
C HIS A 27 37.05 30.20 -45.76
N GLN A 28 38.33 29.89 -45.57
CA GLN A 28 39.19 30.23 -44.43
C GLN A 28 40.43 30.93 -45.06
N PRO A 29 41.33 31.63 -44.33
CA PRO A 29 41.57 31.56 -42.88
C PRO A 29 41.68 32.93 -42.15
N GLY A 30 41.85 32.88 -40.83
CA GLY A 30 42.23 34.02 -39.99
C GLY A 30 42.90 33.55 -38.70
N GLU A 31 44.20 33.81 -38.56
CA GLU A 31 45.04 33.31 -37.47
C GLU A 31 45.22 34.36 -36.36
N MET A 32 44.94 34.03 -35.08
CA MET A 32 45.56 34.78 -33.98
C MET A 32 45.70 34.02 -32.64
N ARG A 33 46.97 33.73 -32.31
CA ARG A 33 47.64 33.70 -30.98
C ARG A 33 47.07 32.87 -29.81
N ARG A 34 47.99 32.06 -29.27
CA ARG A 34 47.90 31.38 -27.96
C ARG A 34 47.89 32.37 -26.79
N SER A 35 47.07 32.09 -25.79
CA SER A 35 47.34 32.32 -24.36
C SER A 35 46.52 31.31 -23.58
N GLY A 36 47.14 30.54 -22.69
CA GLY A 36 46.44 29.50 -21.92
C GLY A 36 46.38 29.85 -20.45
N THR A 37 45.29 29.46 -19.80
CA THR A 37 45.23 28.96 -18.40
C THR A 37 43.85 28.34 -18.15
N THR A 38 43.81 27.28 -17.35
CA THR A 38 42.60 26.51 -17.01
C THR A 38 41.84 27.11 -15.81
N PRO A 39 40.50 27.03 -15.75
CA PRO A 39 39.73 27.52 -14.61
C PRO A 39 39.63 26.48 -13.47
N LEU A 40 40.61 26.52 -12.58
CA LEU A 40 40.37 26.34 -11.14
C LEU A 40 40.46 27.74 -10.51
N ASP A 41 39.72 27.97 -9.42
CA ASP A 41 39.53 29.24 -8.68
C ASP A 41 38.46 30.21 -9.20
N ARG A 42 37.21 29.98 -8.78
CA ARG A 42 36.27 31.06 -8.44
C ARG A 42 35.08 30.57 -7.59
N LEU A 43 35.25 30.49 -6.27
CA LEU A 43 34.14 30.38 -5.32
C LEU A 43 34.58 30.81 -3.91
N ALA A 44 34.46 32.12 -3.63
CA ALA A 44 34.59 32.66 -2.28
C ALA A 44 33.75 33.93 -2.12
N GLN A 45 32.94 33.92 -1.04
CA GLN A 45 32.23 35.04 -0.37
C GLN A 45 30.73 35.26 -0.69
N SER A 46 29.88 34.75 0.22
CA SER A 46 28.78 35.47 0.91
C SER A 46 27.80 34.45 1.52
N THR A 47 28.17 33.75 2.61
CA THR A 47 27.72 34.09 3.99
C THR A 47 26.25 34.48 4.14
N GLY A 48 25.41 33.54 4.60
CA GLY A 48 24.04 33.78 5.09
C GLY A 48 23.57 32.61 5.95
N LYS A 49 23.30 32.84 7.24
CA LYS A 49 22.96 31.79 8.22
C LYS A 49 21.48 31.40 8.13
N ASN A 50 21.16 30.10 8.13
CA ASN A 50 20.34 29.44 9.16
C ASN A 50 20.15 27.95 8.86
N SER A 51 20.83 27.06 9.62
CA SER A 51 20.59 25.61 9.59
C SER A 51 20.87 24.97 10.95
N ARG A 52 19.84 24.35 11.52
CA ARG A 52 19.71 23.40 12.67
C ARG A 52 18.20 23.15 12.74
N LEU A 53 17.63 21.94 12.77
CA LEU A 53 17.77 20.82 13.72
C LEU A 53 16.95 19.64 13.11
N VAL A 54 17.29 18.35 13.12
CA VAL A 54 18.47 17.59 13.56
C VAL A 54 18.60 16.30 12.73
N LEU A 55 19.78 15.68 12.69
CA LEU A 55 19.97 14.26 12.36
C LEU A 55 21.15 13.73 13.17
N LEU A 56 20.89 12.89 14.19
CA LEU A 56 21.91 12.12 14.90
C LEU A 56 21.26 11.13 15.89
N MET A 57 21.11 9.88 15.46
CA MET A 57 21.14 8.71 16.36
C MET A 57 22.04 7.66 15.75
N THR A 58 23.31 7.68 16.14
CA THR A 58 24.27 6.60 15.88
C THR A 58 24.41 5.73 17.14
N HIS A 59 24.38 4.42 16.94
CA HIS A 59 24.95 3.36 17.80
C HIS A 59 25.00 3.59 19.32
N ARG A 60 24.14 2.87 20.06
CA ARG A 60 24.47 2.49 21.44
C ARG A 60 25.22 1.17 21.44
N ASN A 61 26.46 1.21 21.93
CA ASN A 61 27.22 -0.01 22.22
C ASN A 61 26.62 -0.73 23.44
N PHE A 62 26.74 -2.05 23.38
CA PHE A 62 26.42 -2.98 24.45
C PHE A 62 27.61 -3.01 25.42
N GLU A 63 27.44 -2.56 26.66
CA GLU A 63 28.44 -2.77 27.74
C GLU A 63 27.84 -3.59 28.87
N GLU A 64 28.67 -4.47 29.39
CA GLU A 64 28.34 -5.48 30.39
C GLU A 64 28.02 -4.85 31.75
N ASN A 65 27.06 -5.42 32.48
CA ASN A 65 26.98 -5.23 33.92
C ASN A 65 26.67 -6.55 34.63
N VAL A 66 27.70 -7.07 35.29
CA VAL A 66 27.65 -8.27 36.14
C VAL A 66 27.13 -7.87 37.52
N PHE A 67 26.03 -8.48 37.98
CA PHE A 67 25.67 -8.52 39.40
C PHE A 67 25.25 -9.94 39.81
N PRO A 68 25.70 -10.45 40.98
CA PRO A 68 25.53 -11.85 41.35
C PRO A 68 24.20 -12.16 42.06
N ALA A 69 23.85 -13.45 42.06
CA ALA A 69 22.60 -13.96 42.64
C ALA A 69 22.53 -13.90 44.17
N GLY A 70 21.33 -13.66 44.69
CA GLY A 70 20.96 -13.84 46.10
C GLY A 70 19.66 -14.63 46.23
N LYS A 71 19.62 -15.67 47.07
CA LYS A 71 18.44 -16.51 47.34
C LYS A 71 17.80 -16.09 48.67
N GLY A 72 16.46 -16.13 48.79
CA GLY A 72 15.80 -16.05 50.10
C GLY A 72 14.31 -15.69 50.10
N GLU A 73 13.44 -16.70 50.07
CA GLU A 73 12.05 -16.69 50.59
C GLU A 73 11.99 -17.60 51.85
N PRO A 74 10.87 -17.74 52.61
CA PRO A 74 9.55 -17.07 52.56
C PRO A 74 9.01 -16.59 53.96
N LEU A 75 7.76 -16.05 54.00
CA LEU A 75 6.62 -16.48 54.86
C LEU A 75 5.68 -15.35 55.41
N LEU A 76 4.46 -15.25 54.84
CA LEU A 76 3.09 -15.18 55.46
C LEU A 76 2.74 -14.18 56.63
N PRO A 77 1.43 -13.93 56.95
CA PRO A 77 0.25 -13.65 56.10
C PRO A 77 -0.71 -12.54 56.63
N ARG A 78 -1.73 -12.17 55.81
CA ARG A 78 -3.10 -11.66 56.10
C ARG A 78 -3.39 -10.73 57.31
N ILE A 79 -4.14 -9.64 57.02
CA ILE A 79 -5.28 -9.03 57.78
C ILE A 79 -5.84 -7.91 56.87
N SER A 80 -7.10 -7.50 56.79
CA SER A 80 -8.45 -8.05 56.99
C SER A 80 -9.40 -6.94 56.50
N SER A 81 -10.46 -7.23 55.76
CA SER A 81 -11.45 -6.21 55.39
C SER A 81 -12.32 -5.80 56.59
N ARG A 82 -12.59 -4.50 56.76
CA ARG A 82 -13.49 -4.00 57.81
C ARG A 82 -14.69 -3.28 57.22
N ALA A 83 -15.80 -4.01 57.11
CA ALA A 83 -17.09 -3.46 56.75
C ALA A 83 -17.55 -2.38 57.76
N ARG A 84 -18.23 -1.35 57.27
CA ARG A 84 -19.13 -0.52 58.09
C ARG A 84 -20.55 -0.66 57.55
N LYS A 85 -21.40 -1.32 58.32
CA LYS A 85 -22.86 -1.27 58.12
C LYS A 85 -23.37 0.06 58.67
N GLY A 86 -24.19 0.75 57.89
CA GLY A 86 -24.96 1.91 58.34
C GLY A 86 -26.38 1.77 57.80
N LEU A 87 -27.32 1.39 58.67
CA LEU A 87 -28.75 1.43 58.34
C LEU A 87 -29.20 2.89 58.29
N TYR A 88 -29.95 3.27 57.26
CA TYR A 88 -30.95 4.33 57.37
C TYR A 88 -32.29 3.88 56.77
N SER A 89 -33.36 4.39 57.36
CA SER A 89 -34.69 3.78 57.35
C SER A 89 -35.44 3.90 56.03
N ALA A 90 -36.41 3.00 55.86
CA ALA A 90 -37.36 3.02 54.75
C ALA A 90 -38.24 4.29 54.73
N ALA A 91 -38.60 4.73 53.52
CA ALA A 91 -39.81 5.48 53.25
C ALA A 91 -40.46 4.88 52.00
N LEU A 92 -41.65 4.31 52.14
CA LEU A 92 -42.39 3.64 51.08
C LEU A 92 -43.44 4.60 50.50
N SER A 93 -43.25 5.03 49.26
CA SER A 93 -44.25 5.81 48.51
C SER A 93 -44.59 5.07 47.22
N ALA A 94 -45.72 4.36 47.23
CA ALA A 94 -46.20 3.63 46.07
C ALA A 94 -46.82 4.59 45.04
N LEU A 95 -46.32 4.55 43.79
CA LEU A 95 -46.95 5.20 42.65
C LEU A 95 -47.05 4.18 41.51
N THR A 96 -48.19 3.50 41.42
CA THR A 96 -48.46 2.51 40.37
C THR A 96 -48.82 3.21 39.06
N VAL A 97 -47.81 3.54 38.25
CA VAL A 97 -48.01 3.94 36.85
C VAL A 97 -48.20 2.69 36.01
N LEU A 98 -49.35 2.56 35.38
CA LEU A 98 -49.67 1.44 34.48
C LEU A 98 -48.99 1.65 33.12
N GLY A 99 -47.68 1.45 33.06
CA GLY A 99 -46.90 1.54 31.83
C GLY A 99 -47.14 0.33 30.94
N MET A 100 -47.81 0.52 29.81
CA MET A 100 -47.79 -0.46 28.72
C MET A 100 -46.38 -0.50 28.14
N ALA A 101 -45.63 -1.57 28.46
CA ALA A 101 -44.35 -1.85 27.82
C ALA A 101 -44.59 -2.24 26.36
N VAL A 102 -44.43 -1.29 25.45
CA VAL A 102 -44.25 -1.60 24.03
C VAL A 102 -42.89 -2.29 23.93
N ALA A 103 -42.90 -3.61 23.74
CA ALA A 103 -41.70 -4.36 23.41
C ALA A 103 -41.26 -3.97 21.99
N ALA A 104 -40.43 -2.93 21.88
CA ALA A 104 -39.62 -2.75 20.69
C ALA A 104 -38.76 -4.02 20.52
N PRO A 105 -38.69 -4.60 19.32
CA PRO A 105 -37.73 -5.67 19.08
C PRO A 105 -36.35 -5.08 19.31
N VAL A 106 -35.65 -5.56 20.35
CA VAL A 106 -34.21 -5.34 20.46
C VAL A 106 -33.61 -6.15 19.33
N GLY A 107 -33.40 -5.48 18.19
CA GLY A 107 -32.59 -6.00 17.12
C GLY A 107 -31.28 -6.43 17.74
N HIS A 108 -31.01 -7.74 17.71
CA HIS A 108 -29.67 -8.20 18.00
C HIS A 108 -28.86 -7.63 16.85
N ALA A 109 -28.01 -6.65 17.15
CA ALA A 109 -26.89 -6.36 16.28
C ALA A 109 -26.09 -7.67 16.26
N GLU A 110 -26.23 -8.40 15.16
CA GLU A 110 -25.31 -9.49 14.86
C GLU A 110 -23.92 -8.85 14.87
N ASN A 111 -23.02 -9.35 15.71
CA ASN A 111 -21.61 -9.03 15.50
C ASN A 111 -21.33 -9.43 14.05
N PRO A 112 -20.73 -8.55 13.22
CA PRO A 112 -20.24 -8.99 11.92
C PRO A 112 -19.36 -10.22 12.16
N ALA A 113 -19.52 -11.24 11.33
CA ALA A 113 -18.72 -12.45 11.44
C ALA A 113 -17.24 -12.05 11.52
N THR A 114 -16.54 -12.56 12.53
CA THR A 114 -15.08 -12.35 12.68
C THR A 114 -14.41 -12.73 11.36
N GLY A 115 -13.87 -11.72 10.68
CA GLY A 115 -13.25 -11.84 9.35
C GLY A 115 -13.89 -10.99 8.23
N ALA A 116 -15.18 -10.66 8.29
CA ALA A 116 -15.84 -9.98 7.16
C ALA A 116 -15.34 -8.54 6.92
N VAL A 117 -14.97 -8.19 5.68
CA VAL A 117 -14.50 -6.84 5.32
C VAL A 117 -15.65 -5.82 5.47
N PRO A 118 -15.54 -4.83 6.39
CA PRO A 118 -16.67 -3.98 6.78
C PRO A 118 -16.85 -2.77 5.83
N ILE A 119 -17.10 -3.05 4.55
CA ILE A 119 -17.30 -2.02 3.53
C ILE A 119 -18.48 -1.10 3.95
N PRO A 120 -18.29 0.22 4.03
CA PRO A 120 -19.33 1.14 4.47
C PRO A 120 -20.43 1.31 3.41
N GLU A 121 -21.63 1.69 3.86
CA GLU A 121 -22.72 2.06 2.95
C GLU A 121 -22.33 3.28 2.09
N ALA A 122 -22.45 3.12 0.77
CA ALA A 122 -22.21 4.20 -0.18
C ALA A 122 -23.24 5.33 -0.03
N ARG A 123 -22.78 6.58 -0.11
CA ARG A 123 -23.61 7.79 -0.01
C ARG A 123 -24.04 8.38 -1.36
N GLY A 124 -23.49 7.83 -2.44
CA GLY A 124 -23.77 8.18 -3.82
C GLY A 124 -23.15 7.14 -4.75
N GLU A 125 -23.51 7.18 -6.03
CA GLU A 125 -22.96 6.30 -7.05
C GLU A 125 -22.58 7.10 -8.30
N GLN A 126 -21.44 6.76 -8.90
CA GLN A 126 -20.93 7.36 -10.13
C GLN A 126 -20.38 6.26 -11.05
N ALA A 127 -21.04 6.07 -12.20
CA ALA A 127 -20.46 5.29 -13.29
C ALA A 127 -19.28 6.07 -13.90
N VAL A 128 -18.17 5.37 -14.17
CA VAL A 128 -16.94 5.92 -14.71
C VAL A 128 -16.70 5.29 -16.08
N ASP A 129 -16.79 6.09 -17.15
CA ASP A 129 -16.51 5.65 -18.53
C ASP A 129 -15.17 6.15 -19.10
N SER A 130 -14.39 6.87 -18.30
CA SER A 130 -12.97 7.18 -18.54
C SER A 130 -12.27 7.45 -17.21
N THR A 131 -10.99 7.07 -17.10
CA THR A 131 -10.15 7.25 -15.91
C THR A 131 -10.26 8.65 -15.30
N ILE A 132 -10.37 8.72 -13.98
CA ILE A 132 -10.42 9.97 -13.21
C ILE A 132 -9.01 10.31 -12.72
N THR A 133 -8.36 11.30 -13.36
CA THR A 133 -7.07 11.83 -12.90
C THR A 133 -7.23 12.69 -11.64
N VAL A 134 -6.34 12.52 -10.66
CA VAL A 134 -6.33 13.24 -9.39
C VAL A 134 -4.96 13.87 -9.15
N GLU A 135 -4.87 15.21 -9.29
CA GLU A 135 -3.64 15.99 -9.13
C GLU A 135 -3.35 16.45 -7.68
N GLY A 136 -4.26 16.17 -6.75
CA GLY A 136 -4.23 16.73 -5.39
C GLY A 136 -5.07 15.91 -4.42
N THR A 137 -5.78 16.54 -3.48
CA THR A 137 -6.72 15.80 -2.61
C THR A 137 -8.11 15.74 -3.23
N MET A 138 -8.59 14.52 -3.47
CA MET A 138 -10.00 14.22 -3.78
C MET A 138 -10.64 13.47 -2.60
N ASP A 139 -11.79 13.95 -2.15
CA ASP A 139 -12.65 13.30 -1.16
C ASP A 139 -13.90 12.81 -1.88
N GLY A 140 -14.12 11.48 -1.90
CA GLY A 140 -15.30 10.88 -2.51
C GLY A 140 -16.55 10.93 -1.63
N GLU A 141 -16.44 11.36 -0.36
CA GLU A 141 -17.53 11.38 0.62
C GLU A 141 -18.27 10.03 0.82
N LEU A 142 -17.58 8.91 0.56
CA LEU A 142 -18.12 7.53 0.43
C LEU A 142 -19.05 7.34 -0.77
N THR A 143 -18.75 7.98 -1.90
CA THR A 143 -19.34 7.66 -3.21
C THR A 143 -18.75 6.35 -3.75
N ARG A 144 -19.62 5.51 -4.31
CA ARG A 144 -19.24 4.32 -5.09
C ARG A 144 -18.94 4.70 -6.54
N TYR A 145 -17.73 4.44 -6.98
CA TYR A 145 -17.28 4.58 -8.37
C TYR A 145 -17.19 3.19 -8.99
N TYR A 146 -17.75 3.00 -10.18
CA TYR A 146 -17.72 1.70 -10.86
C TYR A 146 -17.59 1.89 -12.37
N GLY A 147 -16.88 0.97 -13.00
CA GLY A 147 -16.51 1.02 -14.41
C GLY A 147 -17.69 0.82 -15.37
N LYS A 148 -17.58 1.46 -16.53
CA LYS A 148 -18.57 1.42 -17.62
C LYS A 148 -17.86 1.61 -18.96
N GLY A 149 -18.40 1.03 -20.03
CA GLY A 149 -17.79 1.16 -21.36
C GLY A 149 -16.43 0.47 -21.38
N ASP A 150 -15.37 1.21 -21.71
CA ASP A 150 -14.00 0.69 -21.78
C ASP A 150 -13.44 0.31 -20.40
N LEU A 151 -13.98 0.89 -19.32
CA LEU A 151 -13.73 0.49 -17.93
C LEU A 151 -14.69 -0.59 -17.42
N GLY A 152 -15.60 -1.10 -18.26
CA GLY A 152 -16.60 -2.10 -17.88
C GLY A 152 -16.06 -3.52 -17.69
N GLY A 153 -14.74 -3.69 -17.64
CA GLY A 153 -14.05 -4.96 -17.42
C GLY A 153 -13.93 -5.31 -15.94
N GLY A 154 -13.94 -6.61 -15.66
CA GLY A 154 -13.78 -7.21 -14.33
C GLY A 154 -13.16 -8.59 -14.47
N GLY A 155 -12.03 -8.66 -15.19
CA GLY A 155 -11.25 -9.87 -15.38
C GLY A 155 -9.76 -9.55 -15.45
N GLN A 156 -8.93 -10.58 -15.52
CA GLN A 156 -7.47 -10.48 -15.42
C GLN A 156 -6.79 -10.05 -16.75
N ALA A 157 -7.18 -8.90 -17.31
CA ALA A 157 -6.59 -8.36 -18.53
C ALA A 157 -5.67 -7.16 -18.22
N GLU A 158 -4.38 -7.36 -18.45
CA GLU A 158 -3.23 -6.46 -18.15
C GLU A 158 -3.23 -5.12 -18.91
N ASP A 159 -4.20 -4.87 -19.81
CA ASP A 159 -4.32 -3.66 -20.63
C ASP A 159 -5.60 -2.84 -20.35
N GLN A 160 -6.30 -3.14 -19.25
CA GLN A 160 -7.43 -2.35 -18.77
C GLN A 160 -6.95 -0.98 -18.22
N PRO A 161 -7.69 0.11 -18.45
CA PRO A 161 -7.37 1.37 -17.79
C PRO A 161 -7.82 1.36 -16.32
N PRO A 162 -7.18 2.12 -15.43
CA PRO A 162 -7.62 2.25 -14.04
C PRO A 162 -8.86 3.14 -13.92
N VAL A 163 -9.64 2.96 -12.85
CA VAL A 163 -10.77 3.86 -12.51
C VAL A 163 -10.26 5.23 -12.06
N PHE A 164 -9.16 5.24 -11.29
CA PHE A 164 -8.48 6.45 -10.82
C PHE A 164 -7.00 6.41 -11.15
N GLU A 165 -6.45 7.55 -11.57
CA GLU A 165 -5.02 7.76 -11.78
C GLU A 165 -4.57 8.93 -10.90
N LEU A 166 -3.62 8.68 -9.99
CA LEU A 166 -3.11 9.64 -9.03
C LEU A 166 -1.72 10.12 -9.45
N GLU A 167 -1.60 11.44 -9.61
CA GLU A 167 -0.31 12.11 -9.83
C GLU A 167 0.56 12.10 -8.57
N ASP A 168 1.85 12.44 -8.71
CA ASP A 168 2.77 12.56 -7.58
C ASP A 168 2.28 13.61 -6.56
N GLY A 169 2.19 13.18 -5.29
CA GLY A 169 1.66 13.95 -4.16
C GLY A 169 0.15 13.87 -3.97
N ALA A 170 -0.60 13.16 -4.82
CA ALA A 170 -2.06 13.10 -4.74
C ALA A 170 -2.59 12.29 -3.53
N THR A 171 -3.84 12.55 -3.16
CA THR A 171 -4.55 11.83 -2.10
C THR A 171 -5.99 11.56 -2.53
N LEU A 172 -6.37 10.29 -2.60
CA LEU A 172 -7.77 9.87 -2.72
C LEU A 172 -8.26 9.40 -1.36
N ARG A 173 -9.45 9.84 -0.94
CA ARG A 173 -10.02 9.37 0.34
C ARG A 173 -11.53 9.22 0.32
N ASN A 174 -12.04 8.37 1.22
CA ASN A 174 -13.47 8.08 1.38
C ASN A 174 -14.11 7.69 0.04
N VAL A 175 -13.57 6.66 -0.60
CA VAL A 175 -14.03 6.16 -1.90
C VAL A 175 -14.40 4.70 -1.77
N ILE A 176 -15.46 4.29 -2.45
CA ILE A 176 -15.79 2.89 -2.68
C ILE A 176 -15.60 2.62 -4.17
N ILE A 177 -14.88 1.57 -4.52
CA ILE A 177 -14.74 1.03 -5.87
C ILE A 177 -15.69 -0.17 -5.96
N GLY A 178 -16.71 -0.06 -6.80
CA GLY A 178 -17.70 -1.10 -7.05
C GLY A 178 -17.39 -1.89 -8.32
N ALA A 179 -18.04 -3.04 -8.48
CA ALA A 179 -17.93 -3.87 -9.68
C ALA A 179 -18.65 -3.22 -10.90
N PRO A 180 -18.07 -3.24 -12.10
CA PRO A 180 -16.71 -3.69 -12.44
C PRO A 180 -15.65 -2.67 -12.00
N ALA A 181 -14.52 -3.15 -11.48
CA ALA A 181 -13.46 -2.28 -10.94
C ALA A 181 -12.30 -2.00 -11.91
N SER A 182 -12.28 -2.58 -13.12
CA SER A 182 -11.19 -2.41 -14.11
C SER A 182 -9.81 -2.71 -13.49
N ASP A 183 -8.76 -1.99 -13.90
CA ASP A 183 -7.42 -1.99 -13.26
C ASP A 183 -7.37 -0.99 -12.08
N GLY A 184 -8.36 -1.06 -11.19
CA GLY A 184 -8.37 -0.40 -9.88
C GLY A 184 -7.93 1.08 -9.86
N ILE A 185 -6.83 1.35 -9.17
CA ILE A 185 -6.27 2.69 -8.92
C ILE A 185 -4.77 2.70 -9.17
N HIS A 186 -4.28 3.56 -10.07
CA HIS A 186 -2.84 3.71 -10.32
C HIS A 186 -2.28 4.94 -9.61
N CYS A 187 -1.08 4.81 -9.04
CA CYS A 187 -0.28 5.93 -8.53
C CYS A 187 0.99 6.09 -9.37
N LEU A 188 1.15 7.24 -10.04
CA LEU A 188 2.27 7.54 -10.94
C LEU A 188 3.52 8.06 -10.19
N GLY A 189 3.42 8.25 -8.89
CA GLY A 189 4.47 8.73 -7.98
C GLY A 189 4.08 8.44 -6.53
N SER A 190 4.49 9.31 -5.61
CA SER A 190 4.03 9.22 -4.22
C SER A 190 2.53 9.52 -4.13
N CYS A 191 1.76 8.75 -3.38
CA CYS A 191 0.32 8.97 -3.25
C CYS A 191 -0.23 8.52 -1.89
N THR A 192 -1.48 8.86 -1.60
CA THR A 192 -2.18 8.34 -0.41
C THR A 192 -3.61 7.91 -0.75
N LEU A 193 -3.92 6.65 -0.45
CA LEU A 193 -5.27 6.09 -0.45
C LEU A 193 -5.71 5.97 1.01
N ARG A 194 -6.68 6.79 1.44
CA ARG A 194 -7.17 6.78 2.84
C ARG A 194 -8.64 6.40 2.91
N ASN A 195 -8.98 5.35 3.67
CA ASN A 195 -10.36 4.88 3.80
C ASN A 195 -10.99 4.63 2.41
N VAL A 196 -10.29 3.81 1.60
CA VAL A 196 -10.73 3.39 0.26
C VAL A 196 -11.11 1.91 0.32
N TRP A 197 -12.22 1.55 -0.34
CA TRP A 197 -12.83 0.23 -0.23
C TRP A 197 -13.09 -0.37 -1.61
N TRP A 198 -12.80 -1.65 -1.82
CA TRP A 198 -13.11 -2.37 -3.06
C TRP A 198 -14.14 -3.47 -2.77
N GLU A 199 -15.30 -3.41 -3.44
CA GLU A 199 -16.40 -4.36 -3.29
C GLU A 199 -16.21 -5.66 -4.08
N ASP A 200 -15.36 -5.59 -5.09
CA ASP A 200 -14.98 -6.63 -6.03
C ASP A 200 -13.72 -6.09 -6.72
N VAL A 201 -12.58 -6.78 -6.63
CA VAL A 201 -11.34 -6.32 -7.27
C VAL A 201 -11.33 -6.80 -8.72
N GLY A 202 -10.89 -5.93 -9.64
CA GLY A 202 -10.91 -6.24 -11.06
C GLY A 202 -9.70 -7.06 -11.46
N GLU A 203 -8.72 -6.39 -12.05
CA GLU A 203 -7.38 -6.95 -12.23
C GLU A 203 -6.59 -6.72 -10.93
N ASP A 204 -6.19 -5.47 -10.65
CA ASP A 204 -5.64 -5.03 -9.37
C ASP A 204 -6.59 -4.14 -8.56
N ALA A 205 -6.37 -4.04 -7.24
CA ALA A 205 -7.06 -3.04 -6.42
C ALA A 205 -6.35 -1.69 -6.53
N ALA A 206 -5.03 -1.68 -6.32
CA ALA A 206 -4.21 -0.50 -6.59
C ALA A 206 -2.73 -0.81 -6.90
N THR A 207 -2.15 0.01 -7.78
CA THR A 207 -0.84 -0.24 -8.40
C THR A 207 0.10 0.94 -8.24
N LEU A 208 1.31 0.70 -7.73
CA LEU A 208 2.37 1.70 -7.69
C LEU A 208 3.19 1.65 -8.99
N ALA A 209 2.92 2.60 -9.88
CA ALA A 209 3.60 2.81 -11.15
C ALA A 209 4.60 3.98 -11.08
N ALA A 210 5.24 4.15 -9.92
CA ALA A 210 6.19 5.22 -9.58
C ALA A 210 7.45 5.26 -10.46
N GLY A 211 8.20 6.37 -10.35
CA GLY A 211 9.42 6.64 -11.12
C GLY A 211 10.70 6.73 -10.30
N SER A 212 10.62 6.89 -8.97
CA SER A 212 11.78 7.11 -8.08
C SER A 212 11.80 6.14 -6.90
N PRO A 213 12.98 5.64 -6.47
CA PRO A 213 13.13 4.88 -5.21
C PRO A 213 12.72 5.64 -3.94
N SER A 214 12.48 6.95 -4.03
CA SER A 214 11.94 7.76 -2.94
C SER A 214 10.41 7.77 -2.85
N ASP A 215 9.72 7.25 -3.86
CA ASP A 215 8.27 7.37 -3.97
C ASP A 215 7.58 6.48 -2.95
N LEU A 216 6.51 7.01 -2.35
CA LEU A 216 5.79 6.38 -1.26
C LEU A 216 4.29 6.35 -1.57
N MET A 217 3.75 5.14 -1.71
CA MET A 217 2.31 4.89 -1.74
C MET A 217 1.85 4.52 -0.33
N VAL A 218 0.94 5.32 0.24
CA VAL A 218 0.36 5.06 1.57
C VAL A 218 -1.07 4.57 1.42
N ILE A 219 -1.37 3.40 1.98
CA ILE A 219 -2.71 2.88 2.20
C ILE A 219 -2.99 3.01 3.70
N ASP A 220 -4.00 3.80 4.06
CA ASP A 220 -4.32 4.18 5.43
C ASP A 220 -5.80 3.99 5.72
N GLY A 221 -6.14 2.83 6.29
CA GLY A 221 -7.52 2.38 6.46
C GLY A 221 -8.14 1.85 5.16
N GLY A 222 -9.20 1.06 5.29
CA GLY A 222 -9.99 0.56 4.16
C GLY A 222 -10.05 -0.96 4.09
N GLY A 223 -10.37 -1.47 2.90
CA GLY A 223 -10.38 -2.91 2.66
C GLY A 223 -10.79 -3.31 1.24
N ALA A 224 -10.47 -4.54 0.86
CA ALA A 224 -10.77 -5.08 -0.47
C ALA A 224 -11.27 -6.53 -0.37
N ARG A 225 -12.02 -6.98 -1.36
CA ARG A 225 -12.42 -8.39 -1.47
C ARG A 225 -12.50 -8.88 -2.91
N ALA A 226 -12.53 -10.20 -3.08
CA ALA A 226 -12.64 -10.88 -4.38
C ALA A 226 -11.54 -10.46 -5.36
N ALA A 227 -10.28 -10.55 -4.93
CA ALA A 227 -9.11 -10.30 -5.78
C ALA A 227 -8.56 -11.62 -6.32
N GLU A 228 -8.82 -11.94 -7.59
CA GLU A 228 -8.45 -13.24 -8.18
C GLU A 228 -6.94 -13.50 -8.12
N ASP A 229 -6.10 -12.50 -8.45
CA ASP A 229 -4.64 -12.60 -8.36
C ASP A 229 -4.05 -11.74 -7.24
N LYS A 230 -4.20 -10.41 -7.28
CA LYS A 230 -3.48 -9.50 -6.39
C LYS A 230 -4.28 -8.23 -6.03
N VAL A 231 -4.07 -7.74 -4.81
CA VAL A 231 -4.69 -6.50 -4.29
C VAL A 231 -3.77 -5.32 -4.56
N PHE A 232 -2.52 -5.39 -4.11
CA PHE A 232 -1.53 -4.33 -4.31
C PHE A 232 -0.34 -4.79 -5.17
N GLN A 233 -0.21 -4.20 -6.34
CA GLN A 233 0.86 -4.47 -7.30
C GLN A 233 1.92 -3.39 -7.29
N HIS A 234 3.18 -3.80 -7.15
CA HIS A 234 4.32 -2.87 -7.10
C HIS A 234 5.14 -3.03 -8.39
N ASN A 235 4.90 -2.13 -9.34
CA ASN A 235 5.54 -2.13 -10.67
C ASN A 235 6.79 -1.22 -10.70
N GLY A 236 6.67 0.01 -10.24
CA GLY A 236 7.78 0.97 -10.15
C GLY A 236 8.79 0.65 -9.03
N PRO A 237 9.86 1.44 -8.88
CA PRO A 237 10.63 1.52 -7.64
C PRO A 237 9.84 2.26 -6.56
N GLY A 238 10.24 2.11 -5.30
CA GLY A 238 9.69 2.89 -4.18
C GLY A 238 9.29 2.01 -2.99
N THR A 239 8.37 2.54 -2.17
CA THR A 239 7.83 1.87 -0.99
C THR A 239 6.31 1.92 -0.96
N MET A 240 5.66 0.80 -0.64
CA MET A 240 4.27 0.77 -0.18
C MET A 240 4.21 0.73 1.35
N LEU A 241 3.39 1.58 1.97
CA LEU A 241 3.03 1.52 3.39
C LEU A 241 1.56 1.15 3.48
N ILE A 242 1.23 -0.01 4.05
CA ILE A 242 -0.14 -0.52 4.19
C ILE A 242 -0.48 -0.60 5.68
N ASN A 243 -1.48 0.17 6.12
CA ASN A 243 -1.88 0.34 7.51
C ASN A 243 -3.42 0.25 7.68
N ASP A 244 -3.90 -0.43 8.72
CA ASP A 244 -5.34 -0.55 9.08
C ASP A 244 -6.21 -1.13 7.92
N PHE A 245 -5.70 -2.16 7.24
CA PHE A 245 -6.33 -2.71 6.03
C PHE A 245 -7.00 -4.08 6.28
N ARG A 246 -8.14 -4.32 5.62
CA ARG A 246 -8.92 -5.56 5.76
C ARG A 246 -9.12 -6.21 4.40
N VAL A 247 -8.77 -7.49 4.27
CA VAL A 247 -8.90 -8.23 3.01
C VAL A 247 -9.60 -9.57 3.23
N GLU A 248 -10.48 -9.97 2.33
CA GLU A 248 -11.10 -11.31 2.27
C GLU A 248 -11.14 -11.80 0.82
N ASP A 249 -11.08 -13.11 0.57
CA ASP A 249 -11.18 -13.71 -0.77
C ASP A 249 -10.16 -13.12 -1.77
N PHE A 250 -8.88 -13.46 -1.61
CA PHE A 250 -7.77 -12.83 -2.35
C PHE A 250 -6.64 -13.79 -2.74
N GLY A 251 -6.08 -13.66 -3.94
CA GLY A 251 -4.88 -14.40 -4.33
C GLY A 251 -3.62 -13.92 -3.59
N THR A 252 -3.40 -12.60 -3.54
CA THR A 252 -2.18 -11.98 -3.01
C THR A 252 -2.48 -10.59 -2.43
N LEU A 253 -2.09 -10.29 -1.18
CA LEU A 253 -2.26 -8.92 -0.68
C LEU A 253 -1.24 -7.95 -1.28
N TYR A 254 0.05 -8.29 -1.28
CA TYR A 254 1.13 -7.46 -1.87
C TYR A 254 2.07 -8.27 -2.75
N LEU A 255 2.31 -7.80 -3.98
CA LEU A 255 3.23 -8.45 -4.92
C LEU A 255 4.22 -7.44 -5.52
N SER A 256 5.52 -7.73 -5.40
CA SER A 256 6.55 -7.07 -6.21
C SER A 256 6.62 -7.74 -7.59
N CYS A 257 6.49 -6.95 -8.66
CA CYS A 257 6.41 -7.50 -10.02
C CYS A 257 7.66 -8.33 -10.39
N GLY A 258 7.51 -9.66 -10.45
CA GLY A 258 8.62 -10.59 -10.66
C GLY A 258 8.97 -10.90 -12.11
N ASN A 259 8.19 -10.43 -13.07
CA ASN A 259 8.33 -10.70 -14.52
C ASN A 259 8.31 -9.44 -15.40
N CYS A 260 8.16 -8.24 -14.80
CA CYS A 260 8.20 -6.94 -15.48
C CYS A 260 9.47 -6.74 -16.33
N THR A 261 9.32 -6.07 -17.47
CA THR A 261 10.43 -5.79 -18.41
C THR A 261 11.47 -4.80 -17.85
N ALA A 262 11.06 -3.96 -16.90
CA ALA A 262 11.95 -3.16 -16.06
C ALA A 262 11.84 -3.66 -14.61
N GLN A 263 12.99 -3.83 -13.96
CA GLN A 263 13.07 -4.38 -12.61
C GLN A 263 13.78 -3.43 -11.65
N TYR A 264 13.30 -3.41 -10.41
CA TYR A 264 13.67 -2.44 -9.39
C TYR A 264 13.81 -3.14 -8.03
N GLU A 265 14.58 -2.53 -7.13
CA GLU A 265 14.50 -2.85 -5.71
C GLU A 265 13.23 -2.22 -5.13
N ARG A 266 12.30 -3.04 -4.63
CA ARG A 266 10.98 -2.61 -4.16
C ARG A 266 10.77 -2.89 -2.69
N HIS A 267 10.09 -2.01 -1.97
CA HIS A 267 9.88 -2.15 -0.54
C HIS A 267 8.40 -2.10 -0.13
N ALA A 268 8.08 -2.78 0.97
CA ALA A 268 6.80 -2.65 1.65
C ALA A 268 6.97 -2.64 3.18
N ILE A 269 6.06 -1.93 3.84
CA ILE A 269 5.84 -1.95 5.29
C ILE A 269 4.35 -2.19 5.45
N ILE A 270 3.96 -3.29 6.09
CA ILE A 270 2.57 -3.71 6.24
C ILE A 270 2.31 -3.90 7.73
N ASN A 271 1.34 -3.18 8.28
CA ASN A 271 0.99 -3.29 9.68
C ASN A 271 -0.50 -3.11 9.95
N ASP A 272 -1.00 -3.69 11.04
CA ASP A 272 -2.43 -3.63 11.41
C ASP A 272 -3.32 -4.09 10.24
N VAL A 273 -3.14 -5.36 9.83
CA VAL A 273 -3.86 -5.95 8.69
C VAL A 273 -4.58 -7.22 9.10
N THR A 274 -5.88 -7.28 8.80
CA THR A 274 -6.68 -8.51 8.91
C THR A 274 -6.85 -9.12 7.53
N ALA A 275 -6.39 -10.36 7.34
CA ALA A 275 -6.51 -11.13 6.12
C ALA A 275 -7.36 -12.38 6.35
N THR A 276 -8.55 -12.43 5.76
CA THR A 276 -9.56 -13.45 5.99
C THR A 276 -9.62 -14.45 4.85
N ALA A 277 -9.66 -15.74 5.20
CA ALA A 277 -9.78 -16.83 4.25
C ALA A 277 -11.13 -16.81 3.49
N PRO A 278 -11.17 -17.24 2.21
CA PRO A 278 -10.07 -17.83 1.45
C PRO A 278 -9.00 -16.81 1.07
N GLY A 279 -7.74 -17.25 1.04
CA GLY A 279 -6.60 -16.45 0.64
C GLY A 279 -5.49 -17.31 0.05
N GLY A 280 -4.68 -16.77 -0.86
CA GLY A 280 -3.55 -17.50 -1.47
C GLY A 280 -2.24 -17.32 -0.71
N LYS A 281 -1.75 -16.08 -0.65
CA LYS A 281 -0.53 -15.68 0.09
C LYS A 281 -0.63 -14.22 0.52
N LEU A 282 -0.01 -13.85 1.64
CA LEU A 282 -0.03 -12.45 2.07
C LEU A 282 0.92 -11.60 1.22
N THR A 283 2.19 -12.03 1.05
CA THR A 283 3.18 -11.21 0.32
C THR A 283 4.11 -12.01 -0.61
N GLY A 284 4.62 -11.36 -1.67
CA GLY A 284 5.64 -11.90 -2.58
C GLY A 284 6.76 -10.90 -2.90
N VAL A 285 8.02 -11.31 -2.76
CA VAL A 285 9.23 -10.46 -2.94
C VAL A 285 10.31 -11.13 -3.79
N ASN A 286 11.00 -10.35 -4.65
CA ASN A 286 12.08 -10.84 -5.52
C ASN A 286 13.45 -10.65 -4.85
N VAL A 287 14.01 -11.74 -4.32
CA VAL A 287 15.21 -11.71 -3.47
C VAL A 287 16.46 -11.25 -4.22
N ASN A 288 16.52 -11.52 -5.53
CA ASN A 288 17.62 -11.15 -6.43
C ASN A 288 17.65 -9.66 -6.78
N TYR A 289 16.52 -8.94 -6.71
CA TYR A 289 16.45 -7.49 -6.92
C TYR A 289 16.61 -6.66 -5.64
N GLY A 290 16.70 -7.31 -4.47
CA GLY A 290 16.91 -6.64 -3.18
C GLY A 290 15.63 -6.39 -2.38
N ASP A 291 14.47 -6.75 -2.94
CA ASP A 291 13.15 -6.45 -2.39
C ASP A 291 13.02 -6.75 -0.89
N SER A 292 12.23 -5.95 -0.17
CA SER A 292 11.94 -6.28 1.22
C SER A 292 10.54 -5.88 1.67
N VAL A 293 9.94 -6.71 2.51
CA VAL A 293 8.71 -6.41 3.22
C VAL A 293 8.94 -6.54 4.72
N ALA A 294 8.42 -5.60 5.50
CA ALA A 294 8.33 -5.69 6.95
C ALA A 294 6.87 -5.88 7.36
N LEU A 295 6.60 -6.82 8.27
CA LEU A 295 5.26 -7.12 8.78
C LEU A 295 5.22 -6.97 10.30
N SER A 296 4.12 -6.43 10.83
CA SER A 296 3.82 -6.32 12.27
C SER A 296 2.32 -6.23 12.50
N ASP A 297 1.78 -6.80 13.57
CA ASP A 297 0.35 -6.74 13.89
C ASP A 297 -0.54 -7.23 12.71
N ILE A 298 -0.22 -8.41 12.17
CA ILE A 298 -1.02 -9.10 11.14
C ILE A 298 -1.93 -10.14 11.81
N THR A 299 -3.19 -10.22 11.38
CA THR A 299 -4.14 -11.28 11.79
C THR A 299 -4.58 -12.04 10.55
N VAL A 300 -4.40 -13.35 10.52
CA VAL A 300 -4.91 -14.23 9.46
C VAL A 300 -6.08 -15.05 10.01
N VAL A 301 -7.28 -14.85 9.47
CA VAL A 301 -8.51 -15.46 9.97
C VAL A 301 -8.93 -16.63 9.07
N GLY A 302 -9.07 -17.82 9.63
CA GLY A 302 -9.63 -18.99 8.94
C GLY A 302 -8.66 -19.79 8.05
N ASP A 303 -7.38 -19.43 7.99
CA ASP A 303 -6.32 -20.23 7.35
C ASP A 303 -4.99 -20.15 8.12
N SER A 304 -4.68 -21.18 8.91
CA SER A 304 -3.44 -21.28 9.68
C SER A 304 -2.20 -21.67 8.86
N GLU A 305 -2.37 -22.00 7.58
CA GLU A 305 -1.30 -22.49 6.70
C GLU A 305 -0.93 -21.49 5.59
N MET A 306 -1.53 -20.30 5.59
CA MET A 306 -1.32 -19.26 4.58
C MET A 306 0.16 -18.86 4.46
N ASP A 307 0.65 -18.79 3.22
CA ASP A 307 2.02 -18.34 2.89
C ASP A 307 2.18 -16.83 3.19
N ILE A 308 2.78 -16.48 4.33
CA ILE A 308 2.90 -15.08 4.80
C ILE A 308 3.87 -14.24 3.94
N CYS A 309 5.02 -14.79 3.56
CA CYS A 309 5.95 -14.09 2.68
C CYS A 309 6.72 -15.05 1.79
N VAL A 310 6.34 -15.08 0.52
CA VAL A 310 6.95 -15.93 -0.50
C VAL A 310 8.14 -15.21 -1.13
N SER A 311 9.26 -15.92 -1.19
CA SER A 311 10.49 -15.44 -1.82
C SER A 311 10.61 -15.99 -3.24
N TYR A 312 10.90 -15.10 -4.19
CA TYR A 312 11.05 -15.41 -5.60
C TYR A 312 12.44 -15.04 -6.13
N GLU A 313 12.86 -15.71 -7.21
CA GLU A 313 13.88 -15.21 -8.15
C GLU A 313 13.16 -14.61 -9.36
N GLY A 314 13.13 -13.27 -9.40
CA GLY A 314 12.49 -12.49 -10.44
C GLY A 314 13.32 -12.40 -11.73
N ASN A 315 12.68 -12.02 -12.83
CA ASN A 315 13.32 -11.88 -14.13
C ASN A 315 12.72 -10.72 -14.95
N GLU A 316 13.37 -10.39 -16.07
CA GLU A 316 12.98 -9.32 -17.00
C GLU A 316 12.41 -9.86 -18.34
N THR A 317 12.05 -11.15 -18.39
CA THR A 317 11.71 -11.85 -19.65
C THR A 317 10.21 -12.03 -19.90
N GLY A 318 9.36 -11.61 -18.96
CA GLY A 318 7.92 -11.89 -18.99
C GLY A 318 7.56 -13.36 -18.67
N ALA A 319 8.51 -14.16 -18.20
CA ALA A 319 8.25 -15.50 -17.69
C ALA A 319 7.92 -15.45 -16.20
N GLU A 320 7.11 -16.39 -15.72
CA GLU A 320 6.79 -16.49 -14.28
C GLU A 320 8.06 -16.63 -13.42
N PRO A 321 8.17 -15.89 -12.29
CA PRO A 321 9.33 -15.93 -11.42
C PRO A 321 9.41 -17.26 -10.64
N GLU A 322 10.62 -17.75 -10.36
CA GLU A 322 10.80 -19.01 -9.65
C GLU A 322 10.53 -18.82 -8.14
N ARG A 323 9.62 -19.61 -7.56
CA ARG A 323 9.40 -19.64 -6.10
C ARG A 323 10.56 -20.37 -5.42
N ILE A 324 11.44 -19.62 -4.76
CA ILE A 324 12.65 -20.13 -4.10
C ILE A 324 12.48 -20.37 -2.59
N GLY A 325 11.40 -19.88 -1.96
CA GLY A 325 11.13 -20.13 -0.54
C GLY A 325 9.89 -19.42 0.00
N SER A 326 9.65 -19.58 1.30
CA SER A 326 8.65 -18.83 2.07
C SER A 326 9.08 -18.72 3.53
N GLY A 327 8.59 -17.72 4.24
CA GLY A 327 8.81 -17.49 5.68
C GLY A 327 9.80 -16.35 6.00
N PRO A 328 10.13 -16.15 7.30
CA PRO A 328 11.01 -15.07 7.74
C PRO A 328 12.42 -15.13 7.12
N SER A 329 12.93 -13.99 6.65
CA SER A 329 14.24 -13.87 6.00
C SER A 329 14.80 -12.45 6.08
N LYS A 330 15.93 -12.16 5.41
CA LYS A 330 16.45 -10.78 5.27
C LYS A 330 15.52 -9.87 4.45
N ASN A 331 14.74 -10.48 3.56
CA ASN A 331 13.78 -9.82 2.66
C ASN A 331 12.38 -9.83 3.29
N CYS A 332 11.98 -10.93 3.93
CA CYS A 332 10.71 -11.13 4.64
C CYS A 332 10.89 -10.86 6.15
N ARG A 333 10.73 -9.61 6.58
CA ARG A 333 11.15 -9.15 7.92
C ARG A 333 9.98 -9.16 8.90
N TYR A 334 9.81 -10.26 9.62
CA TYR A 334 8.85 -10.41 10.71
C TYR A 334 9.26 -11.53 11.66
N ALA A 335 8.70 -11.55 12.86
CA ALA A 335 8.83 -12.58 13.87
C ALA A 335 7.51 -13.35 14.06
N PRO A 336 7.52 -14.53 14.73
CA PRO A 336 6.31 -15.32 14.89
C PRO A 336 5.19 -14.67 15.72
N TRP A 337 5.47 -13.61 16.49
CA TRP A 337 4.47 -12.85 17.25
C TRP A 337 3.91 -11.65 16.47
N ASP A 338 4.46 -11.35 15.30
CA ASP A 338 3.97 -10.29 14.41
C ASP A 338 2.77 -10.77 13.55
N ILE A 339 2.49 -12.08 13.58
CA ILE A 339 1.38 -12.75 12.88
C ILE A 339 0.56 -13.54 13.91
N ASP A 340 -0.72 -13.23 14.04
CA ASP A 340 -1.70 -14.04 14.75
C ASP A 340 -2.55 -14.84 13.75
N PHE A 341 -3.01 -16.03 14.15
CA PHE A 341 -3.83 -16.92 13.33
C PHE A 341 -5.08 -17.32 14.12
N GLU A 342 -6.26 -16.92 13.62
CA GLU A 342 -7.58 -17.08 14.28
C GLU A 342 -8.50 -18.14 13.61
#